data_AF-Q7VHP4-F1
#
_entry.id   AF-Q7VHP4-F1
#
_cell.length_a   1.000
_cell.length_b   1.000
_cell.length_c   1.000
_cell.angle_alpha   90.00
_cell.angle_beta   90.00
_cell.angle_gamma   90.00
#
_symmetry.space_group_name_H-M   'P 1'
#
loop_
_entity.id
_entity.type
_entity.pdbx_description
1 polymer ?
#
loop_
_entity_poly.entity_id
_entity_poly.type
_entity_poly.pdbx_seq_one_letter_code
_entity_poly.pdbx_strand_id
1 'polypeptide(L)'
;MGKQERQIVIRPESEGNIRDIYKSKNGRMKEDFYLEELTKLQIELLKLQNWVKDTNQKIVIIMEGRDAAGKGGTIKALTSHMNPRGCRVVALNKPTETEKTEWYFKRYISTLPSGGEIVFYDRSWYNRAGVERVMDFCTQEQYKEFITQVSNLEQMLIASGTMIFKYFLDVGRDEQKRRILRRKTDPLRMWKLSPIDGKSLDLWEQYTEAFEKMFARTHTHICPWTIVNTNDKKRARLNIARDILSKIDYEGKDQTAVCLLPDPSIVWAYSQRQSNDMDPTKEVQKQLKEAKQAEKKAKKAAKELKEKKAKLEKVAQEENKSEKVKSESKPSKAAPAKAVTKPVKAESKATSTNTTKGA
;
A
#
# COMPACT_ATOMS: atom_id res chain seq x y z
N MET A 1 -14.85 12.28 -32.01
CA MET A 1 -13.81 11.87 -31.04
C MET A 1 -14.48 11.09 -29.94
N GLY A 2 -14.23 9.77 -29.86
CA GLY A 2 -14.86 8.93 -28.85
C GLY A 2 -14.41 9.37 -27.46
N LYS A 3 -15.37 9.60 -26.54
CA LYS A 3 -15.08 9.68 -25.12
C LYS A 3 -14.47 8.34 -24.72
N GLN A 4 -13.15 8.26 -24.62
CA GLN A 4 -12.51 7.16 -23.88
C GLN A 4 -13.08 7.23 -22.46
N GLU A 5 -13.79 6.17 -22.05
CA GLU A 5 -14.18 5.99 -20.66
C GLU A 5 -12.90 6.05 -19.83
N ARG A 6 -12.77 7.08 -18.99
CA ARG A 6 -11.64 7.21 -18.08
C ARG A 6 -11.80 6.15 -17.00
N GLN A 7 -11.21 4.99 -17.22
CA GLN A 7 -11.19 3.92 -16.22
C GLN A 7 -10.31 4.37 -15.04
N ILE A 8 -10.90 4.37 -13.84
CA ILE A 8 -10.15 4.66 -12.62
C ILE A 8 -9.18 3.50 -12.37
N VAL A 9 -7.91 3.82 -12.17
CA VAL A 9 -6.89 2.82 -11.83
C VAL A 9 -7.19 2.27 -10.44
N ILE A 10 -7.38 0.96 -10.36
CA ILE A 10 -7.48 0.27 -9.08
C ILE A 10 -6.10 0.02 -8.50
N ARG A 11 -6.05 -0.34 -7.21
CA ARG A 11 -4.78 -0.56 -6.51
C ARG A 11 -3.95 -1.63 -7.22
N PRO A 12 -2.70 -1.34 -7.67
CA PRO A 12 -1.87 -2.34 -8.34
C PRO A 12 -1.59 -3.55 -7.45
N GLU A 13 -1.58 -3.37 -6.13
CA GLU A 13 -1.45 -4.48 -5.18
C GLU A 13 -2.66 -5.42 -5.11
N SER A 14 -3.81 -5.04 -5.69
CA SER A 14 -5.04 -5.84 -5.72
C SER A 14 -5.16 -6.72 -6.98
N GLU A 15 -4.51 -6.34 -8.09
CA GLU A 15 -4.52 -7.11 -9.34
C GLU A 15 -3.25 -7.94 -9.54
N GLY A 16 -2.12 -7.47 -9.00
CA GLY A 16 -0.82 -8.10 -9.20
C GLY A 16 -0.68 -9.44 -8.46
N ASN A 17 0.32 -10.22 -8.89
CA ASN A 17 0.70 -11.41 -8.14
C ASN A 17 1.24 -10.99 -6.76
N ILE A 18 0.56 -11.45 -5.70
CA ILE A 18 0.89 -11.14 -4.30
C ILE A 18 2.37 -11.37 -3.95
N ARG A 19 3.04 -12.29 -4.64
CA ARG A 19 4.46 -12.61 -4.42
C ARG A 19 5.41 -11.58 -5.00
N ASP A 20 4.99 -10.83 -6.00
CA ASP A 20 5.77 -9.76 -6.60
C ASP A 20 5.71 -8.50 -5.74
N ILE A 21 4.58 -8.28 -5.08
CA ILE A 21 4.32 -7.13 -4.21
C ILE A 21 4.85 -7.34 -2.78
N TYR A 22 4.67 -8.54 -2.21
CA TYR A 22 4.96 -8.81 -0.80
C TYR A 22 6.08 -9.83 -0.58
N LYS A 23 6.83 -9.62 0.50
CA LYS A 23 7.90 -10.51 0.95
C LYS A 23 7.31 -11.79 1.52
N SER A 24 7.65 -12.90 0.88
CA SER A 24 7.32 -14.27 1.29
C SER A 24 7.60 -14.64 2.76
N LYS A 25 8.53 -13.94 3.44
CA LYS A 25 8.95 -14.24 4.82
C LYS A 25 8.02 -13.64 5.87
N ASN A 26 7.50 -12.43 5.63
CA ASN A 26 6.83 -11.63 6.66
C ASN A 26 5.63 -10.82 6.14
N GLY A 27 5.21 -11.03 4.88
CA GLY A 27 4.06 -10.34 4.29
C GLY A 27 4.23 -8.83 4.12
N ARG A 28 5.44 -8.29 4.30
CA ARG A 28 5.70 -6.86 4.13
C ARG A 28 5.95 -6.53 2.67
N MET A 29 5.53 -5.35 2.24
CA MET A 29 5.73 -4.85 0.88
C MET A 29 7.22 -4.80 0.51
N LYS A 30 7.53 -5.22 -0.72
CA LYS A 30 8.88 -5.15 -1.29
C LYS A 30 9.32 -3.69 -1.47
N GLU A 31 10.62 -3.46 -1.61
CA GLU A 31 11.15 -2.09 -1.76
C GLU A 31 10.85 -1.55 -3.15
N ASP A 32 11.17 -2.33 -4.17
CA ASP A 32 11.07 -1.91 -5.57
C ASP A 32 9.64 -1.49 -5.93
N PHE A 33 8.65 -2.34 -5.65
CA PHE A 33 7.23 -2.02 -5.82
C PHE A 33 6.81 -0.76 -5.05
N TYR A 34 7.27 -0.62 -3.80
CA TYR A 34 6.93 0.54 -2.98
C TYR A 34 7.51 1.85 -3.54
N LEU A 35 8.76 1.82 -4.01
CA LEU A 35 9.43 3.00 -4.56
C LEU A 35 8.78 3.43 -5.88
N GLU A 36 8.41 2.47 -6.72
CA GLU A 36 7.68 2.74 -7.97
C GLU A 36 6.35 3.45 -7.69
N GLU A 37 5.53 2.87 -6.82
CA GLU A 37 4.21 3.44 -6.48
C GLU A 37 4.32 4.76 -5.72
N LEU A 38 5.32 4.91 -4.83
CA LEU A 38 5.56 6.17 -4.13
C LEU A 38 5.95 7.28 -5.11
N THR A 39 6.75 6.98 -6.13
CA THR A 39 7.18 7.96 -7.13
C THR A 39 5.98 8.53 -7.88
N LYS A 40 5.05 7.68 -8.29
CA LYS A 40 3.78 8.10 -8.93
C LYS A 40 2.97 9.03 -8.02
N LEU A 41 2.85 8.68 -6.74
CA LEU A 41 2.12 9.50 -5.75
C LEU A 41 2.84 10.82 -5.43
N GLN A 42 4.17 10.84 -5.45
CA GLN A 42 4.95 12.07 -5.24
C GLN A 42 4.81 13.06 -6.39
N ILE A 43 4.66 12.57 -7.63
CA ILE A 43 4.34 13.42 -8.79
C ILE A 43 2.97 14.10 -8.56
N GLU A 44 1.97 13.36 -8.10
CA GLU A 44 0.66 13.93 -7.78
C GLU A 44 0.72 14.91 -6.59
N LEU A 45 1.54 14.65 -5.57
CA LEU A 45 1.76 15.59 -4.47
C LEU A 45 2.41 16.91 -4.94
N LEU A 46 3.26 16.87 -5.97
CA LEU A 46 3.83 18.08 -6.58
C LEU A 46 2.76 18.90 -7.31
N LYS A 47 1.87 18.24 -8.07
CA LYS A 47 0.73 18.89 -8.71
C LYS A 47 -0.19 19.54 -7.68
N LEU A 48 -0.51 18.81 -6.60
CA LEU A 48 -1.25 19.34 -5.47
C LEU A 48 -0.56 20.57 -4.87
N GLN A 49 0.76 20.53 -4.66
CA GLN A 49 1.49 21.65 -4.09
C GLN A 49 1.41 22.90 -4.98
N ASN A 50 1.58 22.75 -6.29
CA ASN A 50 1.46 23.86 -7.23
C ASN A 50 0.06 24.45 -7.20
N TRP A 51 -0.97 23.59 -7.26
CA TRP A 51 -2.36 24.04 -7.14
C TRP A 51 -2.63 24.78 -5.83
N VAL A 52 -2.12 24.29 -4.69
CA VAL A 52 -2.27 24.97 -3.39
C VAL A 52 -1.70 26.38 -3.45
N LYS A 53 -0.51 26.53 -4.04
CA LYS A 53 0.15 27.81 -4.21
C LYS A 53 -0.65 28.74 -5.13
N ASP A 54 -1.08 28.25 -6.28
CA ASP A 54 -1.76 29.06 -7.30
C ASP A 54 -3.16 29.51 -6.85
N THR A 55 -3.80 28.72 -5.99
CA THR A 55 -5.15 29.00 -5.45
C THR A 55 -5.14 29.54 -4.01
N ASN A 56 -3.96 29.84 -3.44
CA ASN A 56 -3.79 30.33 -2.05
C ASN A 56 -4.48 29.47 -0.98
N GLN A 57 -4.57 28.16 -1.20
CA GLN A 57 -5.18 27.24 -0.25
C GLN A 57 -4.28 27.04 0.98
N LYS A 58 -4.87 26.66 2.11
CA LYS A 58 -4.16 26.44 3.37
C LYS A 58 -4.37 24.99 3.80
N ILE A 59 -3.29 24.22 3.91
CA ILE A 59 -3.38 22.80 4.30
C ILE A 59 -2.59 22.54 5.57
N VAL A 60 -3.25 21.90 6.54
CA VAL A 60 -2.66 21.35 7.76
C VAL A 60 -2.79 19.84 7.75
N ILE A 61 -1.68 19.13 7.90
CA ILE A 61 -1.65 17.66 8.01
C ILE A 61 -1.05 17.28 9.36
N ILE A 62 -1.89 16.74 10.25
CA ILE A 62 -1.51 16.31 11.59
C ILE A 62 -1.20 14.82 11.57
N MET A 63 0.01 14.47 12.00
CA MET A 63 0.43 13.08 12.22
C MET A 63 0.55 12.83 13.72
N GLU A 64 -0.44 12.16 14.28
CA GLU A 64 -0.41 11.61 15.64
C GLU A 64 -0.19 10.10 15.62
N GLY A 65 0.04 9.53 16.80
CA GLY A 65 0.20 8.08 16.97
C GLY A 65 1.25 7.72 18.00
N ARG A 66 1.29 6.44 18.34
CA ARG A 66 2.23 5.90 19.35
C ARG A 66 3.69 6.13 18.97
N ASP A 67 4.56 6.02 19.96
CA ASP A 67 6.00 6.00 19.72
C ASP A 67 6.38 4.85 18.81
N ALA A 68 7.33 5.11 17.90
CA ALA A 68 7.73 4.20 16.84
C ALA A 68 6.66 3.81 15.79
N ALA A 69 5.46 4.42 15.79
CA ALA A 69 4.43 4.16 14.78
C ALA A 69 4.86 4.53 13.35
N GLY A 70 5.63 5.62 13.19
CA GLY A 70 6.26 5.95 11.90
C GLY A 70 6.12 7.39 11.42
N LYS A 71 5.50 8.29 12.20
CA LYS A 71 5.21 9.70 11.91
C LYS A 71 6.27 10.41 11.04
N GLY A 72 7.43 10.76 11.61
CA GLY A 72 8.48 11.44 10.84
C GLY A 72 9.01 10.66 9.62
N GLY A 73 8.93 9.33 9.64
CA GLY A 73 9.30 8.51 8.47
C GLY A 73 8.24 8.49 7.37
N THR A 74 6.99 8.84 7.69
CA THR A 74 5.91 9.07 6.74
C THR A 74 5.99 10.48 6.19
N ILE A 75 6.12 11.49 7.06
CA ILE A 75 6.28 12.89 6.65
C ILE A 75 7.46 13.00 5.67
N LYS A 76 8.63 12.47 6.03
CA LYS A 76 9.80 12.47 5.14
C LYS A 76 9.54 11.81 3.77
N ALA A 77 8.70 10.78 3.71
CA ALA A 77 8.40 10.12 2.43
C ALA A 77 7.44 10.95 1.57
N LEU A 78 6.49 11.67 2.18
CA LEU A 78 5.57 12.52 1.44
C LEU A 78 6.22 13.82 0.98
N THR A 79 7.09 14.41 1.82
CA THR A 79 7.68 15.72 1.56
C THR A 79 9.01 15.68 0.81
N SER A 80 9.61 14.51 0.54
CA SER A 80 10.99 14.43 0.03
C SER A 80 11.25 15.15 -1.28
N HIS A 81 10.24 15.30 -2.13
CA HIS A 81 10.33 16.00 -3.42
C HIS A 81 9.58 17.34 -3.44
N MET A 82 8.81 17.66 -2.40
CA MET A 82 8.03 18.89 -2.35
C MET A 82 8.94 20.12 -2.20
N ASN A 83 8.54 21.24 -2.80
CA ASN A 83 9.26 22.50 -2.69
C ASN A 83 9.19 23.04 -1.24
N PRO A 84 10.32 23.25 -0.55
CA PRO A 84 10.32 23.70 0.84
C PRO A 84 9.73 25.10 1.05
N ARG A 85 9.59 25.93 -0.02
CA ARG A 85 9.03 27.29 0.09
C ARG A 85 7.51 27.32 0.32
N GLY A 86 6.80 26.24 -0.01
CA GLY A 86 5.35 26.11 0.21
C GLY A 86 4.99 24.87 1.01
N CYS A 87 5.98 24.15 1.54
CA CYS A 87 5.78 22.94 2.33
C CYS A 87 6.79 22.90 3.48
N ARG A 88 6.31 22.89 4.72
CA ARG A 88 7.16 22.82 5.91
C ARG A 88 6.68 21.80 6.93
N VAL A 89 7.60 21.38 7.78
CA VAL A 89 7.35 20.44 8.87
C VAL A 89 7.50 21.17 10.20
N VAL A 90 6.47 21.09 11.04
CA VAL A 90 6.47 21.58 12.42
C VAL A 90 6.67 20.38 13.35
N ALA A 91 7.74 20.43 14.13
CA ALA A 91 8.08 19.44 15.15
C ALA A 91 8.54 20.19 16.41
N LEU A 92 7.59 20.70 17.19
CA LEU A 92 7.89 21.53 18.36
C LEU A 92 8.52 20.68 19.48
N ASN A 93 9.50 21.27 20.16
CA ASN A 93 10.06 20.70 21.38
C ASN A 93 9.08 20.84 22.56
N LYS A 94 9.47 20.29 23.72
CA LYS A 94 8.79 20.55 24.99
C LYS A 94 8.56 22.06 25.19
N PRO A 95 7.41 22.48 25.73
CA PRO A 95 7.14 23.90 25.94
C PRO A 95 8.17 24.50 26.92
N THR A 96 8.60 25.72 26.63
CA THR A 96 9.41 26.56 27.53
C THR A 96 8.58 26.97 28.76
N GLU A 97 9.23 27.48 29.81
CA GLU A 97 8.51 27.96 31.00
C GLU A 97 7.52 29.09 30.67
N THR A 98 7.84 29.95 29.71
CA THR A 98 6.92 30.96 29.21
C THR A 98 5.76 30.34 28.43
N GLU A 99 6.01 29.43 27.49
CA GLU A 99 4.94 28.77 26.72
C GLU A 99 3.98 27.96 27.62
N LYS A 100 4.41 27.52 28.80
CA LYS A 100 3.55 26.85 29.78
C LYS A 100 2.57 27.78 30.48
N THR A 101 2.88 29.07 30.61
CA THR A 101 2.00 30.08 31.21
C THR A 101 1.09 30.75 30.19
N GLU A 102 1.37 30.55 28.91
CA GLU A 102 0.53 31.01 27.81
C GLU A 102 -0.69 30.10 27.57
N TRP A 103 -1.66 30.62 26.82
CA TRP A 103 -2.70 29.78 26.27
C TRP A 103 -2.10 28.68 25.38
N TYR A 104 -2.46 27.43 25.65
CA TYR A 104 -1.81 26.25 25.07
C TYR A 104 -1.70 26.25 23.54
N PHE A 105 -2.72 26.77 22.86
CA PHE A 105 -2.75 26.81 21.39
C PHE A 105 -1.88 27.92 20.79
N LYS A 106 -1.47 28.94 21.55
CA LYS A 106 -0.72 30.11 21.04
C LYS A 106 0.52 29.71 20.25
N ARG A 107 1.32 28.78 20.79
CA ARG A 107 2.55 28.29 20.15
C ARG A 107 2.31 27.52 18.85
N TYR A 108 1.12 26.93 18.70
CA TYR A 108 0.75 26.21 17.48
C TYR A 108 0.16 27.17 16.45
N ILE A 109 -0.62 28.15 16.89
CA ILE A 109 -1.25 29.17 16.02
C ILE A 109 -0.19 29.96 15.25
N SER A 110 0.93 30.32 15.88
CA SER A 110 2.05 30.99 15.21
C SER A 110 2.70 30.17 14.09
N THR A 111 2.41 28.86 14.02
CA THR A 111 2.96 27.95 13.03
C THR A 111 1.94 27.50 11.99
N LEU A 112 0.73 28.05 11.97
CA LEU A 112 -0.30 27.71 10.98
C LEU A 112 0.10 28.15 9.56
N PRO A 113 -0.42 27.49 8.51
CA PRO A 113 -0.15 27.86 7.12
C PRO A 113 -0.70 29.25 6.77
N SER A 114 0.07 30.00 6.00
CA SER A 114 -0.45 31.09 5.16
C SER A 114 -1.05 30.54 3.86
N GLY A 115 -1.72 31.39 3.08
CA GLY A 115 -2.21 31.00 1.76
C GLY A 115 -1.08 30.48 0.87
N GLY A 116 -1.29 29.32 0.25
CA GLY A 116 -0.29 28.65 -0.57
C GLY A 116 0.66 27.72 0.18
N GLU A 117 0.44 27.50 1.50
CA GLU A 117 1.28 26.64 2.32
C GLU A 117 0.62 25.31 2.70
N ILE A 118 1.44 24.26 2.72
CA ILE A 118 1.16 22.96 3.29
C ILE A 118 2.04 22.76 4.52
N VAL A 119 1.42 22.51 5.68
CA VAL A 119 2.14 22.34 6.95
C VAL A 119 1.89 20.95 7.52
N PHE A 120 2.95 20.16 7.63
CA PHE A 120 2.94 18.87 8.29
C PHE A 120 3.32 19.03 9.76
N TYR A 121 2.52 18.47 10.66
CA TYR A 121 2.80 18.43 12.09
C TYR A 121 3.28 17.01 12.49
N ASP A 122 4.55 16.88 12.91
CA ASP A 122 5.04 15.69 13.61
C ASP A 122 4.72 15.83 15.09
N ARG A 123 3.54 15.32 15.47
CA ARG A 123 2.76 15.74 16.64
C ARG A 123 2.23 17.16 16.54
N SER A 124 1.15 17.43 17.25
CA SER A 124 0.47 18.73 17.25
C SER A 124 -0.05 19.09 18.65
N TRP A 125 -1.04 19.97 18.72
CA TRP A 125 -1.78 20.29 19.94
C TRP A 125 -2.41 19.05 20.60
N TYR A 126 -2.54 17.92 19.89
CA TYR A 126 -3.00 16.66 20.48
C TYR A 126 -2.00 16.00 21.45
N ASN A 127 -0.78 16.55 21.61
CA ASN A 127 0.12 16.18 22.70
C ASN A 127 -0.58 16.18 24.07
N ARG A 128 -1.47 17.17 24.31
CA ARG A 128 -2.23 17.28 25.56
C ARG A 128 -3.21 16.13 25.79
N ALA A 129 -3.82 15.60 24.74
CA ALA A 129 -4.72 14.45 24.84
C ALA A 129 -4.02 13.09 24.78
N GLY A 130 -2.71 13.07 24.51
CA GLY A 130 -1.91 11.85 24.48
C GLY A 130 -0.87 11.82 25.59
N VAL A 131 0.37 12.19 25.24
CA VAL A 131 1.53 12.06 26.13
C VAL A 131 1.40 12.88 27.41
N GLU A 132 0.90 14.12 27.34
CA GLU A 132 0.81 14.95 28.55
C GLU A 132 -0.22 14.39 29.53
N ARG A 133 -1.31 13.79 29.03
CA ARG A 133 -2.34 13.19 29.89
C ARG A 133 -1.85 11.91 30.57
N VAL A 134 -1.11 11.05 29.85
CA VAL A 134 -0.67 9.74 30.37
C VAL A 134 0.57 9.87 31.25
N MET A 135 1.42 10.86 31.01
CA MET A 135 2.64 11.10 31.77
C MET A 135 2.47 12.19 32.86
N ASP A 136 1.24 12.64 33.10
CA ASP A 136 0.90 13.68 34.07
C ASP A 136 1.69 15.00 33.88
N PHE A 137 1.93 15.38 32.62
CA PHE A 137 2.54 16.68 32.27
C PHE A 137 1.53 17.83 32.17
N CYS A 138 0.23 17.53 32.26
CA CYS A 138 -0.84 18.51 32.36
C CYS A 138 -1.80 18.15 33.50
N THR A 139 -2.43 19.15 34.12
CA THR A 139 -3.47 18.92 35.12
C THR A 139 -4.76 18.41 34.46
N GLN A 140 -5.66 17.84 35.26
CA GLN A 140 -6.95 17.37 34.76
C GLN A 140 -7.80 18.53 34.22
N GLU A 141 -7.68 19.73 34.80
CA GLU A 141 -8.34 20.96 34.36
C GLU A 141 -7.82 21.39 32.99
N GLN A 142 -6.50 21.42 32.80
CA GLN A 142 -5.87 21.73 31.51
C GLN A 142 -6.28 20.77 30.40
N TYR A 143 -6.38 19.46 30.72
CA TYR A 143 -6.87 18.45 29.78
C TYR A 143 -8.35 18.68 29.41
N LYS A 144 -9.22 18.93 30.39
CA LYS A 144 -10.65 19.22 30.16
C LYS A 144 -10.82 20.47 29.30
N GLU A 145 -10.06 21.52 29.59
CA GLU A 145 -10.03 22.76 28.83
C GLU A 145 -9.66 22.47 27.36
N PHE A 146 -8.57 21.73 27.14
CA PHE A 146 -8.13 21.37 25.79
C PHE A 146 -9.18 20.59 25.00
N ILE A 147 -9.75 19.54 25.59
CA ILE A 147 -10.77 18.72 24.92
C ILE A 147 -12.01 19.55 24.54
N THR A 148 -12.35 20.55 25.35
CA THR A 148 -13.47 21.45 25.07
C THR A 148 -13.13 22.45 23.96
N GLN A 149 -11.90 22.98 23.95
CA GLN A 149 -11.50 24.05 23.02
C GLN A 149 -11.06 23.54 21.64
N VAL A 150 -10.44 22.37 21.55
CA VAL A 150 -9.77 21.90 20.31
C VAL A 150 -10.73 21.81 19.13
N SER A 151 -11.93 21.29 19.33
CA SER A 151 -12.95 21.16 18.27
C SER A 151 -13.44 22.53 17.79
N ASN A 152 -13.49 23.53 18.68
CA ASN A 152 -13.87 24.91 18.33
C ASN A 152 -12.75 25.59 17.55
N LEU A 153 -11.49 25.41 17.95
CA LEU A 153 -10.35 25.94 17.21
C LEU A 153 -10.30 25.37 15.80
N GLU A 154 -10.42 24.04 15.65
CA GLU A 154 -10.43 23.38 14.34
C GLU A 154 -11.58 23.90 13.45
N GLN A 155 -12.76 24.10 14.03
CA GLN A 155 -13.90 24.73 13.33
C GLN A 155 -13.58 26.13 12.84
N MET A 156 -12.98 26.98 13.68
CA MET A 156 -12.57 28.33 13.29
C MET A 156 -11.56 28.32 12.13
N LEU A 157 -10.60 27.39 12.18
CA LEU A 157 -9.60 27.25 11.12
C LEU A 157 -10.22 26.78 9.79
N ILE A 158 -11.13 25.81 9.85
CA ILE A 158 -11.86 25.31 8.67
C ILE A 158 -12.77 26.39 8.09
N ALA A 159 -13.50 27.12 8.94
CA ALA A 159 -14.33 28.25 8.51
C ALA A 159 -13.49 29.36 7.84
N SER A 160 -12.22 29.51 8.22
CA SER A 160 -11.25 30.39 7.58
C SER A 160 -10.61 29.79 6.30
N GLY A 161 -11.12 28.66 5.80
CA GLY A 161 -10.64 28.00 4.58
C GLY A 161 -9.32 27.24 4.77
N THR A 162 -9.07 26.68 5.96
CA THR A 162 -7.95 25.75 6.20
C THR A 162 -8.44 24.31 6.09
N MET A 163 -7.86 23.54 5.18
CA MET A 163 -8.08 22.10 5.10
C MET A 163 -7.24 21.39 6.17
N ILE A 164 -7.88 20.62 7.05
CA ILE A 164 -7.20 19.90 8.12
C ILE A 164 -7.36 18.39 7.93
N PHE A 165 -6.24 17.68 7.87
CA PHE A 165 -6.19 16.23 7.82
C PHE A 165 -5.58 15.68 9.12
N LYS A 166 -6.33 14.88 9.87
CA LYS A 166 -5.87 14.26 11.12
C LYS A 166 -5.63 12.77 10.94
N TYR A 167 -4.36 12.37 10.95
CA TYR A 167 -3.97 10.97 10.87
C TYR A 167 -3.47 10.45 12.21
N PHE A 168 -4.02 9.33 12.65
CA PHE A 168 -3.48 8.58 13.77
C PHE A 168 -2.81 7.30 13.26
N LEU A 169 -1.49 7.26 13.38
CA LEU A 169 -0.68 6.12 12.99
C LEU A 169 -0.74 5.07 14.10
N ASP A 170 -1.55 4.03 13.86
CA ASP A 170 -1.73 2.92 14.77
C ASP A 170 -0.71 1.81 14.48
N VAL A 171 -0.07 1.29 15.52
CA VAL A 171 0.96 0.26 15.45
C VAL A 171 0.66 -0.78 16.50
N GLY A 172 0.65 -2.06 16.13
CA GLY A 172 0.42 -3.13 17.09
C GLY A 172 1.50 -3.20 18.18
N ARG A 173 1.12 -3.63 19.38
CA ARG A 173 2.00 -3.72 20.57
C ARG A 173 3.31 -4.46 20.29
N ASP A 174 3.22 -5.61 19.62
CA ASP A 174 4.40 -6.42 19.25
C ASP A 174 5.34 -5.68 18.29
N GLU A 175 4.76 -4.99 17.30
CA GLU A 175 5.51 -4.24 16.31
C GLU A 175 6.16 -3.00 16.94
N GLN A 176 5.47 -2.33 17.87
CA GLN A 176 6.03 -1.24 18.65
C GLN A 176 7.26 -1.70 19.44
N LYS A 177 7.11 -2.77 20.23
CA LYS A 177 8.20 -3.38 21.02
C LYS A 177 9.38 -3.75 20.14
N ARG A 178 9.13 -4.43 19.00
CA ARG A 178 10.16 -4.81 18.03
C ARG A 178 10.91 -3.59 17.47
N ARG A 179 10.22 -2.49 17.19
CA ARG A 179 10.84 -1.26 16.66
C ARG A 179 11.68 -0.54 17.70
N ILE A 180 11.23 -0.47 18.95
CA ILE A 180 11.99 0.14 20.05
C ILE A 180 13.26 -0.68 20.32
N LEU A 181 13.15 -2.01 20.39
CA LEU A 181 14.32 -2.90 20.54
C LEU A 181 15.32 -2.72 19.39
N ARG A 182 14.84 -2.63 18.14
CA ARG A 182 15.71 -2.39 16.97
C ARG A 182 16.43 -1.04 17.03
N ARG A 183 15.82 0.01 17.61
CA ARG A 183 16.49 1.32 17.73
C ARG A 183 17.68 1.27 18.68
N LYS A 184 17.65 0.39 19.70
CA LYS A 184 18.77 0.21 20.64
C LYS A 184 20.01 -0.35 19.95
N THR A 185 19.83 -1.15 18.90
CA THR A 185 20.91 -1.84 18.20
C THR A 185 21.34 -1.18 16.88
N ASP A 186 20.68 -0.09 16.46
CA ASP A 186 20.92 0.57 15.18
C ASP A 186 21.53 1.97 15.41
N PRO A 187 22.84 2.16 15.18
CA PRO A 187 23.54 3.42 15.46
C PRO A 187 22.91 4.64 14.80
N LEU A 188 22.32 4.49 13.61
CA LEU A 188 21.68 5.58 12.87
C LEU A 188 20.29 5.96 13.41
N ARG A 189 19.79 5.20 14.38
CA ARG A 189 18.44 5.38 14.96
C ARG A 189 18.44 5.49 16.48
N MET A 190 19.59 5.36 17.14
CA MET A 190 19.72 5.47 18.60
C MET A 190 19.20 6.82 19.12
N TRP A 191 19.45 7.91 18.39
CA TRP A 191 18.94 9.25 18.73
C TRP A 191 17.41 9.35 18.82
N LYS A 192 16.68 8.38 18.24
CA LYS A 192 15.20 8.34 18.30
C LYS A 192 14.66 7.72 19.59
N LEU A 193 15.53 7.27 20.48
CA LEU A 193 15.13 6.73 21.78
C LEU A 193 15.02 7.87 22.79
N SER A 194 13.85 7.97 23.41
CA SER A 194 13.62 8.81 24.58
C SER A 194 13.66 7.96 25.86
N PRO A 195 14.04 8.52 27.02
CA PRO A 195 13.82 7.87 28.32
C PRO A 195 12.36 7.44 28.55
N ILE A 196 11.41 8.11 27.89
CA ILE A 196 9.98 7.86 27.98
C ILE A 196 9.56 6.63 27.15
N ASP A 197 10.30 6.28 26.09
CA ASP A 197 9.95 5.17 25.18
C ASP A 197 9.83 3.83 25.93
N GLY A 198 10.66 3.61 26.95
CA GLY A 198 10.58 2.42 27.81
C GLY A 198 9.26 2.38 28.60
N LYS A 199 8.94 3.46 29.31
CA LYS A 199 7.70 3.59 30.07
C LYS A 199 6.46 3.49 29.18
N SER A 200 6.54 3.98 27.95
CA SER A 200 5.42 3.94 26.99
C SER A 200 4.93 2.52 26.66
N LEU A 201 5.80 1.51 26.78
CA LEU A 201 5.45 0.11 26.57
C LEU A 201 4.63 -0.47 27.74
N ASP A 202 4.92 -0.01 28.96
CA ASP A 202 4.25 -0.46 30.17
C ASP A 202 2.87 0.22 30.30
N LEU A 203 2.76 1.49 29.89
CA LEU A 203 1.53 2.27 29.93
C LEU A 203 0.64 2.07 28.67
N TRP A 204 0.75 0.93 28.00
CA TRP A 204 0.05 0.66 26.74
C TRP A 204 -1.46 0.93 26.83
N GLU A 205 -2.11 0.39 27.88
CA GLU A 205 -3.55 0.51 28.10
C GLU A 205 -3.98 1.96 28.41
N GLN A 206 -3.19 2.69 29.21
CA GLN A 206 -3.47 4.09 29.53
C GLN A 206 -3.40 4.97 28.29
N TYR A 207 -2.42 4.71 27.42
CA TYR A 207 -2.37 5.35 26.10
C TYR A 207 -3.57 4.96 25.23
N THR A 208 -3.96 3.69 25.20
CA THR A 208 -5.16 3.24 24.46
C THR A 208 -6.40 4.03 24.92
N GLU A 209 -6.61 4.10 26.23
CA GLU A 209 -7.74 4.81 26.83
C GLU A 209 -7.71 6.31 26.50
N ALA A 210 -6.54 6.95 26.62
CA ALA A 210 -6.37 8.36 26.29
C ALA A 210 -6.70 8.64 24.81
N PHE A 211 -6.22 7.81 23.89
CA PHE A 211 -6.51 7.96 22.47
C PHE A 211 -7.98 7.69 22.14
N GLU A 212 -8.61 6.68 22.73
CA GLU A 212 -10.05 6.45 22.54
C GLU A 212 -10.88 7.64 23.02
N LYS A 213 -10.56 8.22 24.18
CA LYS A 213 -11.21 9.44 24.68
C LYS A 213 -10.98 10.63 23.75
N MET A 214 -9.76 10.79 23.24
CA MET A 214 -9.42 11.82 22.26
C MET A 214 -10.28 11.69 21.01
N PHE A 215 -10.36 10.49 20.41
CA PHE A 215 -11.17 10.27 19.22
C PHE A 215 -12.66 10.53 19.48
N ALA A 216 -13.20 9.96 20.56
CA ALA A 216 -14.62 10.10 20.89
C ALA A 216 -15.05 11.56 21.06
N ARG A 217 -14.14 12.45 21.50
CA ARG A 217 -14.45 13.87 21.75
C ARG A 217 -14.10 14.81 20.61
N THR A 218 -13.16 14.43 19.74
CA THR A 218 -12.58 15.33 18.72
C THR A 218 -12.72 14.83 17.29
N HIS A 219 -13.30 13.64 17.09
CA HIS A 219 -13.75 13.18 15.79
C HIS A 219 -15.07 13.89 15.44
N THR A 220 -15.07 14.66 14.36
CA THR A 220 -16.26 15.33 13.84
C THR A 220 -16.41 15.05 12.35
N HIS A 221 -17.60 15.28 11.80
CA HIS A 221 -17.83 15.10 10.36
C HIS A 221 -16.97 16.02 9.50
N ILE A 222 -16.74 17.25 9.95
CA ILE A 222 -15.95 18.27 9.27
C ILE A 222 -14.44 18.13 9.47
N CYS A 223 -14.00 17.52 10.58
CA CYS A 223 -12.59 17.29 10.90
C CYS A 223 -12.42 15.86 11.46
N PRO A 224 -12.53 14.84 10.60
CA PRO A 224 -12.51 13.44 11.04
C PRO A 224 -11.10 12.98 11.39
N TRP A 225 -11.01 12.17 12.43
CA TRP A 225 -9.85 11.31 12.67
C TRP A 225 -9.80 10.16 11.66
N THR A 226 -8.66 10.06 10.97
CA THR A 226 -8.33 8.97 10.06
C THR A 226 -7.30 8.05 10.72
N ILE A 227 -7.67 6.79 10.94
CA ILE A 227 -6.79 5.79 11.54
C ILE A 227 -6.00 5.10 10.43
N VAL A 228 -4.71 4.87 10.67
CA VAL A 228 -3.81 4.26 9.70
C VAL A 228 -3.06 3.10 10.35
N ASN A 229 -3.26 1.87 9.86
CA ASN A 229 -2.45 0.73 10.26
C ASN A 229 -1.02 0.88 9.72
N THR A 230 -0.05 0.92 10.63
CA THR A 230 1.36 1.16 10.29
C THR A 230 2.26 -0.04 10.50
N ASN A 231 1.75 -1.25 10.73
CA ASN A 231 2.58 -2.44 10.91
C ASN A 231 3.52 -2.65 9.71
N ASP A 232 2.99 -2.44 8.50
CA ASP A 232 3.78 -2.19 7.30
C ASP A 232 3.85 -0.69 6.98
N LYS A 233 5.01 -0.09 7.28
CA LYS A 233 5.26 1.35 7.04
C LYS A 233 5.08 1.75 5.58
N LYS A 234 5.39 0.86 4.63
CA LYS A 234 5.32 1.18 3.20
C LYS A 234 3.89 1.33 2.74
N ARG A 235 3.04 0.34 3.09
CA ARG A 235 1.60 0.40 2.86
C ARG A 235 0.98 1.64 3.50
N ALA A 236 1.35 1.94 4.75
CA ALA A 236 0.84 3.13 5.44
C ALA A 236 1.15 4.44 4.68
N ARG A 237 2.38 4.60 4.19
CA ARG A 237 2.79 5.80 3.45
C ARG A 237 2.04 5.97 2.14
N LEU A 238 1.94 4.91 1.34
CA LEU A 238 1.21 4.94 0.08
C LEU A 238 -0.26 5.30 0.33
N ASN A 239 -0.89 4.68 1.33
CA ASN A 239 -2.30 4.91 1.58
C ASN A 239 -2.59 6.28 2.22
N ILE A 240 -1.69 6.85 3.03
CA ILE A 240 -1.82 8.24 3.48
C ILE A 240 -1.73 9.20 2.29
N ALA A 241 -0.78 9.01 1.37
CA ALA A 241 -0.68 9.84 0.17
C ALA A 241 -1.95 9.74 -0.69
N ARG A 242 -2.44 8.51 -0.91
CA ARG A 242 -3.70 8.25 -1.63
C ARG A 242 -4.88 8.95 -0.96
N ASP A 243 -5.02 8.83 0.36
CA ASP A 243 -6.12 9.46 1.11
C ASP A 243 -6.10 10.99 0.97
N ILE A 244 -4.94 11.65 1.15
CA ILE A 244 -4.80 13.11 0.95
C ILE A 244 -5.20 13.50 -0.48
N LEU A 245 -4.59 12.85 -1.48
CA LEU A 245 -4.82 13.16 -2.89
C LEU A 245 -6.25 12.86 -3.33
N SER A 246 -6.91 11.88 -2.72
CA SER A 246 -8.30 11.53 -3.06
C SER A 246 -9.29 12.61 -2.62
N LYS A 247 -9.05 13.23 -1.45
CA LYS A 247 -9.95 14.20 -0.80
C LYS A 247 -9.88 15.61 -1.36
N ILE A 248 -8.82 15.93 -2.10
CA ILE A 248 -8.62 17.26 -2.68
C ILE A 248 -8.81 17.19 -4.19
N ASP A 249 -9.58 18.12 -4.74
CA ASP A 249 -9.74 18.30 -6.18
C ASP A 249 -8.74 19.37 -6.66
N TYR A 250 -7.61 18.91 -7.18
CA TYR A 250 -6.52 19.77 -7.65
C TYR A 250 -6.34 19.64 -9.17
N GLU A 251 -5.82 20.69 -9.78
CA GLU A 251 -5.61 20.73 -11.23
C GLU A 251 -4.56 19.69 -11.67
N GLY A 252 -4.84 19.01 -12.79
CA GLY A 252 -3.94 18.00 -13.36
C GLY A 252 -3.93 16.65 -12.65
N LYS A 253 -4.86 16.40 -11.74
CA LYS A 253 -5.07 15.11 -11.04
C LYS A 253 -5.24 13.96 -12.02
N ASP A 254 -4.32 13.00 -11.99
CA ASP A 254 -4.28 11.86 -12.93
C ASP A 254 -4.80 10.57 -12.27
N GLN A 255 -6.11 10.38 -12.34
CA GLN A 255 -6.78 9.15 -11.87
C GLN A 255 -6.70 7.98 -12.87
N THR A 256 -6.16 8.22 -14.06
CA THR A 256 -6.04 7.22 -15.14
C THR A 256 -4.69 6.52 -15.16
N ALA A 257 -3.67 7.10 -14.53
CA ALA A 257 -2.35 6.49 -14.37
C ALA A 257 -2.00 6.16 -12.91
N VAL A 258 -2.56 6.90 -11.94
CA VAL A 258 -2.22 6.76 -10.53
C VAL A 258 -3.44 6.34 -9.71
N CYS A 259 -3.34 5.22 -9.01
CA CYS A 259 -4.37 4.80 -8.07
C CYS A 259 -4.38 5.73 -6.84
N LEU A 260 -5.43 6.53 -6.71
CA LEU A 260 -5.68 7.41 -5.55
C LEU A 260 -6.61 6.78 -4.50
N LEU A 261 -7.07 5.55 -4.71
CA LEU A 261 -7.98 4.87 -3.78
C LEU A 261 -7.19 4.26 -2.60
N PRO A 262 -7.33 4.79 -1.36
CA PRO A 262 -6.70 4.17 -0.21
C PRO A 262 -7.28 2.77 0.05
N ASP A 263 -6.45 1.87 0.56
CA ASP A 263 -6.82 0.54 1.01
C ASP A 263 -7.63 0.64 2.32
N PRO A 264 -8.92 0.25 2.34
CA PRO A 264 -9.77 0.36 3.53
C PRO A 264 -9.28 -0.48 4.71
N SER A 265 -8.48 -1.52 4.45
CA SER A 265 -7.87 -2.34 5.51
C SER A 265 -6.70 -1.60 6.20
N ILE A 266 -6.13 -0.59 5.55
CA ILE A 266 -4.98 0.17 6.05
C ILE A 266 -5.39 1.55 6.55
N VAL A 267 -6.34 2.21 5.89
CA VAL A 267 -6.80 3.57 6.21
C VAL A 267 -8.31 3.58 6.32
N TRP A 268 -8.84 4.06 7.45
CA TRP A 268 -10.28 4.17 7.68
C TRP A 268 -10.59 5.37 8.58
N ALA A 269 -11.81 5.90 8.49
CA ALA A 269 -12.27 6.89 9.45
C ALA A 269 -12.55 6.22 10.80
N TYR A 270 -12.28 6.90 11.92
CA TYR A 270 -12.54 6.35 13.26
C TYR A 270 -14.00 5.86 13.45
N SER A 271 -14.97 6.55 12.83
CA SER A 271 -16.39 6.17 12.84
C SER A 271 -16.69 4.84 12.14
N GLN A 272 -15.83 4.38 11.23
CA GLN A 272 -15.98 3.14 10.46
C GLN A 272 -15.34 1.94 11.17
N ARG A 273 -15.31 1.94 12.52
CA ARG A 273 -14.58 0.96 13.35
C ARG A 273 -14.75 -0.45 12.79
N GLN A 274 -13.66 -1.02 12.27
CA GLN A 274 -13.68 -2.40 11.80
C GLN A 274 -13.86 -3.30 13.02
N SER A 275 -14.89 -4.15 12.99
CA SER A 275 -15.16 -5.14 14.04
C SER A 275 -14.06 -6.19 14.19
N ASN A 276 -13.13 -6.24 13.23
CA ASN A 276 -12.04 -7.21 13.19
C ASN A 276 -10.71 -6.52 13.47
N ASP A 277 -10.11 -6.85 14.61
CA ASP A 277 -8.76 -6.47 15.05
C ASP A 277 -7.66 -7.21 14.23
N MET A 278 -7.92 -7.45 12.95
CA MET A 278 -7.08 -8.25 12.06
C MET A 278 -6.02 -7.36 11.41
N ASP A 279 -4.75 -7.56 11.79
CA ASP A 279 -3.61 -6.94 11.13
C ASP A 279 -3.55 -7.35 9.64
N PRO A 280 -3.70 -6.41 8.68
CA PRO A 280 -3.67 -6.72 7.25
C PRO A 280 -2.35 -7.36 6.80
N THR A 281 -1.26 -7.13 7.54
CA THR A 281 0.03 -7.77 7.28
C THR A 281 -0.03 -9.28 7.56
N LYS A 282 -0.77 -9.69 8.59
CA LYS A 282 -0.96 -11.11 8.92
C LYS A 282 -1.85 -11.80 7.88
N GLU A 283 -2.85 -11.11 7.36
CA GLU A 283 -3.70 -11.63 6.28
C GLU A 283 -2.89 -11.88 5.00
N VAL A 284 -2.04 -10.94 4.59
CA VAL A 284 -1.11 -11.14 3.47
C VAL A 284 -0.18 -12.34 3.71
N GLN A 285 0.30 -12.56 4.95
CA GLN A 285 1.11 -13.74 5.27
C GLN A 285 0.33 -15.04 5.10
N LYS A 286 -0.96 -15.07 5.48
CA LYS A 286 -1.84 -16.22 5.29
C LYS A 286 -2.02 -16.52 3.80
N GLN A 287 -2.37 -15.52 3.01
CA GLN A 287 -2.53 -15.64 1.55
C GLN A 287 -1.23 -16.12 0.87
N LEU A 288 -0.06 -15.61 1.30
CA LEU A 288 1.23 -16.09 0.79
C LEU A 288 1.51 -17.56 1.13
N LYS A 289 1.09 -18.04 2.30
CA LYS A 289 1.22 -19.46 2.69
C LYS A 289 0.30 -20.33 1.85
N GLU A 290 -0.95 -19.93 1.67
CA GLU A 290 -1.93 -20.63 0.84
C GLU A 290 -1.47 -20.70 -0.62
N ALA A 291 -1.02 -19.58 -1.18
CA ALA A 291 -0.46 -19.53 -2.54
C ALA A 291 0.77 -20.44 -2.71
N LYS A 292 1.62 -20.59 -1.69
CA LYS A 292 2.76 -21.53 -1.70
C LYS A 292 2.30 -22.99 -1.66
N GLN A 293 1.28 -23.30 -0.86
CA GLN A 293 0.73 -24.65 -0.79
C GLN A 293 0.04 -25.05 -2.09
N ALA A 294 -0.77 -24.15 -2.67
CA ALA A 294 -1.44 -24.36 -3.95
C ALA A 294 -0.43 -24.62 -5.08
N GLU A 295 0.65 -23.85 -5.16
CA GLU A 295 1.70 -24.08 -6.17
C GLU A 295 2.44 -25.40 -5.94
N LYS A 296 2.74 -25.77 -4.69
CA LYS A 296 3.34 -27.09 -4.39
C LYS A 296 2.42 -28.23 -4.85
N LYS A 297 1.12 -28.11 -4.59
CA LYS A 297 0.10 -29.06 -5.07
C LYS A 297 0.05 -29.10 -6.60
N ALA A 298 0.04 -27.94 -7.26
CA ALA A 298 0.03 -27.84 -8.72
C ALA A 298 1.30 -28.43 -9.36
N LYS A 299 2.49 -28.15 -8.79
CA LYS A 299 3.77 -28.74 -9.23
C LYS A 299 3.79 -30.26 -9.04
N LYS A 300 3.24 -30.77 -7.93
CA LYS A 300 3.10 -32.21 -7.69
C LYS A 300 2.15 -32.85 -8.71
N ALA A 301 0.97 -32.26 -8.91
CA ALA A 301 -0.01 -32.73 -9.88
C ALA A 301 0.53 -32.69 -11.32
N ALA A 302 1.26 -31.64 -11.69
CA ALA A 302 1.91 -31.53 -13.00
C ALA A 302 3.01 -32.58 -13.21
N LYS A 303 3.77 -32.91 -12.15
CA LYS A 303 4.75 -34.00 -12.18
C LYS A 303 4.07 -35.36 -12.36
N GLU A 304 3.02 -35.64 -11.59
CA GLU A 304 2.23 -36.87 -11.71
C GLU A 304 1.56 -37.00 -13.09
N LEU A 305 1.08 -35.89 -13.66
CA LEU A 305 0.51 -35.86 -15.01
C LEU A 305 1.57 -36.12 -16.09
N LYS A 306 2.77 -35.55 -15.95
CA LYS A 306 3.91 -35.85 -16.83
C LYS A 306 4.33 -37.32 -16.75
N GLU A 307 4.40 -37.88 -15.54
CA GLU A 307 4.72 -39.30 -15.34
C GLU A 307 3.63 -40.22 -15.93
N LYS A 308 2.35 -39.88 -15.77
CA LYS A 308 1.23 -40.62 -16.41
C LYS A 308 1.28 -40.52 -17.93
N LYS A 309 1.53 -39.34 -18.50
CA LYS A 309 1.68 -39.16 -19.96
C LYS A 309 2.87 -39.98 -20.49
N ALA A 310 4.02 -39.94 -19.82
CA ALA A 310 5.18 -40.72 -20.21
C ALA A 310 4.93 -42.25 -20.13
N LYS A 311 4.14 -42.72 -19.16
CA LYS A 311 3.71 -44.13 -19.10
C LYS A 311 2.76 -44.50 -20.25
N LEU A 312 1.77 -43.65 -20.55
CA LEU A 312 0.84 -43.88 -21.65
C LEU A 312 1.53 -43.86 -23.02
N GLU A 313 2.48 -42.95 -23.24
CA GLU A 313 3.29 -42.92 -24.46
C GLU A 313 4.15 -44.18 -24.63
N LYS A 314 4.70 -44.73 -23.54
CA LYS A 314 5.42 -46.02 -23.58
C LYS A 314 4.50 -47.19 -23.94
N VAL A 315 3.31 -47.26 -23.37
CA VAL A 315 2.32 -48.30 -23.69
C VAL A 315 1.90 -48.21 -25.16
N ALA A 316 1.63 -46.99 -25.67
CA ALA A 316 1.28 -46.78 -27.08
C ALA A 316 2.43 -47.14 -28.06
N GLN A 317 3.69 -46.99 -27.63
CA GLN A 317 4.86 -47.42 -28.41
C GLN A 317 5.04 -48.94 -28.41
N GLU A 318 4.72 -49.62 -27.31
CA GLU A 318 4.73 -51.08 -27.20
C GLU A 318 3.59 -51.73 -27.98
N GLU A 319 2.38 -51.14 -27.97
CA GLU A 319 1.24 -51.60 -28.77
C GLU A 319 1.52 -51.46 -30.28
N ASN A 320 2.06 -50.33 -30.74
CA ASN A 320 2.48 -50.15 -32.14
C ASN A 320 3.59 -51.12 -32.57
N LYS A 321 4.51 -51.48 -31.67
CA LYS A 321 5.52 -52.54 -31.94
C LYS A 321 4.86 -53.91 -32.07
N SER A 322 3.87 -54.21 -31.23
CA SER A 322 3.15 -55.49 -31.27
C SER A 322 2.26 -55.65 -32.52
N GLU A 323 1.68 -54.56 -33.03
CA GLU A 323 0.95 -54.55 -34.32
C GLU A 323 1.89 -54.71 -35.51
N LYS A 324 3.08 -54.09 -35.49
CA LYS A 324 4.12 -54.31 -36.52
C LYS A 324 4.59 -55.77 -36.57
N VAL A 325 4.81 -56.40 -35.41
CA VAL A 325 5.24 -57.81 -35.33
C VAL A 325 4.14 -58.78 -35.81
N LYS A 326 2.85 -58.45 -35.64
CA LYS A 326 1.74 -59.23 -36.23
C LYS A 326 1.60 -59.04 -37.75
N SER A 327 2.15 -57.98 -38.33
CA SER A 327 2.15 -57.76 -39.79
C SER A 327 3.31 -58.46 -40.52
N GLU A 328 4.35 -58.89 -39.82
CA GLU A 328 5.55 -59.55 -40.38
C GLU A 328 5.49 -61.10 -40.34
N SER A 329 4.39 -61.71 -39.88
CA SER A 329 4.23 -63.17 -39.76
C SER A 329 3.28 -63.80 -40.79
N LYS A 330 3.30 -63.35 -42.04
CA LYS A 330 2.77 -64.13 -43.19
C LYS A 330 3.94 -64.60 -44.08
N PRO A 331 4.11 -65.92 -44.33
CA PRO A 331 5.20 -66.40 -45.17
C PRO A 331 4.91 -66.15 -46.65
N SER A 332 5.91 -65.62 -47.36
CA SER A 332 5.92 -65.51 -48.83
C SER A 332 6.17 -66.88 -49.46
N LYS A 333 5.35 -67.28 -50.45
CA LYS A 333 5.73 -68.28 -51.46
C LYS A 333 6.18 -67.58 -52.75
N ALA A 334 7.38 -67.93 -53.21
CA ALA A 334 7.99 -67.53 -54.49
C ALA A 334 7.30 -68.26 -55.68
N ALA A 335 6.86 -67.55 -56.74
CA ALA A 335 7.53 -67.30 -58.05
C ALA A 335 7.23 -68.38 -59.14
N PRO A 336 7.54 -68.18 -60.43
CA PRO A 336 6.94 -67.23 -61.40
C PRO A 336 6.50 -67.90 -62.73
N ALA A 337 5.73 -67.21 -63.58
CA ALA A 337 5.69 -67.51 -65.03
C ALA A 337 5.33 -66.27 -65.86
N LYS A 338 6.14 -66.02 -66.90
CA LYS A 338 6.02 -64.95 -67.90
C LYS A 338 4.92 -65.28 -68.92
N ALA A 339 4.23 -64.25 -69.41
CA ALA A 339 3.82 -64.18 -70.82
C ALA A 339 3.62 -62.71 -71.26
N VAL A 340 3.96 -62.48 -72.51
CA VAL A 340 4.21 -61.22 -73.22
C VAL A 340 2.92 -60.73 -73.89
N THR A 341 2.69 -59.40 -73.97
CA THR A 341 2.43 -58.62 -75.22
C THR A 341 1.92 -57.19 -74.94
N LYS A 342 2.85 -56.21 -75.02
CA LYS A 342 2.95 -55.03 -75.93
C LYS A 342 1.71 -54.16 -76.33
N PRO A 343 1.90 -52.91 -76.84
CA PRO A 343 1.56 -51.69 -76.09
C PRO A 343 0.72 -50.66 -76.90
N VAL A 344 0.29 -49.56 -76.26
CA VAL A 344 -0.08 -48.32 -76.98
C VAL A 344 0.54 -47.08 -76.30
N LYS A 345 1.08 -46.22 -77.14
CA LYS A 345 1.82 -44.97 -76.93
C LYS A 345 0.91 -43.77 -76.59
N ALA A 346 1.60 -42.71 -76.15
CA ALA A 346 1.42 -41.28 -76.49
C ALA A 346 1.00 -40.42 -75.28
N GLU A 347 1.93 -39.61 -74.75
CA GLU A 347 2.05 -38.15 -74.98
C GLU A 347 1.22 -37.36 -73.95
N SER A 348 1.45 -36.11 -73.59
CA SER A 348 2.57 -35.17 -73.51
C SER A 348 2.01 -33.92 -72.78
N LYS A 349 2.87 -32.98 -72.35
CA LYS A 349 2.60 -31.60 -71.84
C LYS A 349 2.15 -31.52 -70.36
N ALA A 350 2.89 -30.90 -69.43
CA ALA A 350 3.51 -29.56 -69.33
C ALA A 350 2.50 -28.39 -69.15
N THR A 351 2.96 -27.37 -68.42
CA THR A 351 2.37 -26.04 -68.09
C THR A 351 1.27 -26.01 -67.01
N SER A 352 1.11 -25.03 -66.12
CA SER A 352 1.91 -23.89 -65.61
C SER A 352 1.02 -23.13 -64.58
N THR A 353 1.64 -22.53 -63.56
CA THR A 353 1.32 -21.20 -62.93
C THR A 353 -0.12 -20.77 -62.54
N ASN A 354 -0.32 -20.40 -61.27
CA ASN A 354 -0.69 -19.05 -60.74
C ASN A 354 -1.34 -19.17 -59.34
N THR A 355 -0.85 -18.55 -58.25
CA THR A 355 -1.05 -17.16 -57.75
C THR A 355 -2.50 -16.65 -57.66
N THR A 356 -2.97 -16.41 -56.42
CA THR A 356 -3.83 -15.34 -55.86
C THR A 356 -4.13 -15.74 -54.40
N LYS A 357 -3.77 -15.06 -53.29
CA LYS A 357 -3.98 -13.68 -52.78
C LYS A 357 -5.44 -13.21 -52.76
N GLY A 358 -5.91 -12.87 -51.55
CA GLY A 358 -7.17 -12.19 -51.23
C GLY A 358 -7.93 -12.95 -50.13
N ALA A 359 -8.42 -12.35 -49.05
CA ALA A 359 -8.31 -11.00 -48.48
C ALA A 359 -8.64 -11.13 -46.98
#